data_AF-A0A401WEA8-F1
#
_entry.id   AF-A0A401WEA8-F1
#
_cell.length_a   1.000
_cell.length_b   1.000
_cell.length_c   1.000
_cell.angle_alpha   90.00
_cell.angle_beta   90.00
_cell.angle_gamma   90.00
#
_symmetry.space_group_name_H-M   'P 1'
#
loop_
_entity.id
_entity.type
_entity.pdbx_description
1 polymer ?
#
loop_
_entity_poly.entity_id
_entity_poly.type
_entity_poly.pdbx_seq_one_letter_code
_entity_poly.pdbx_strand_id
1 'polypeptide(L)'
;MDDQRARAGGDVVLTRIGQAVMLHRGGDREEARNRLARLWAEIGPDGDPFHRCTLAHYLADTQDDPADELDWDLTALETARQAKAARAAGRDGERQAPSGRSVPAVAALLPSLHLSLAADYAAMDRPGEARAELDRARRTAAPLADDEYGRGVRQAIERLGARIAGSGEDGGGGEADGRGGAGAGDTGDTGGPRGAGGTDDAGGGGGQSP
;
A
#
# COMPACT_ATOMS: atom_id res chain seq x y z
N MET A 1 -34.60 6.91 20.69
CA MET A 1 -34.93 5.64 20.00
C MET A 1 -34.23 5.55 18.64
N ASP A 2 -34.05 6.68 17.94
CA ASP A 2 -33.40 6.74 16.63
C ASP A 2 -31.92 6.27 16.65
N ASP A 3 -31.16 6.60 17.69
CA ASP A 3 -29.76 6.16 17.83
C ASP A 3 -29.60 4.64 17.95
N GLN A 4 -30.52 3.97 18.66
CA GLN A 4 -30.50 2.52 18.82
C GLN A 4 -30.82 1.82 17.49
N ARG A 5 -31.76 2.39 16.71
CA ARG A 5 -32.15 1.87 15.40
C ARG A 5 -31.06 2.07 14.36
N ALA A 6 -30.35 3.21 14.41
CA ALA A 6 -29.18 3.45 13.57
C ALA A 6 -28.06 2.43 13.85
N ARG A 7 -27.73 2.20 15.13
CA ARG A 7 -26.75 1.19 15.57
C ARG A 7 -27.11 -0.21 15.12
N ALA A 8 -28.35 -0.63 15.34
CA ALA A 8 -28.85 -1.92 14.87
C ALA A 8 -28.76 -2.05 13.33
N GLY A 9 -29.05 -0.96 12.59
CA GLY A 9 -28.87 -0.93 11.14
C GLY A 9 -27.41 -1.10 10.71
N GLY A 10 -26.47 -0.50 11.44
CA GLY A 10 -25.04 -0.67 11.17
C GLY A 10 -24.51 -2.06 11.49
N ASP A 11 -24.96 -2.66 12.60
CA ASP A 11 -24.62 -4.04 12.95
C ASP A 11 -25.11 -5.03 11.89
N VAL A 12 -26.27 -4.76 11.28
CA VAL A 12 -26.80 -5.55 10.16
C VAL A 12 -25.90 -5.45 8.92
N VAL A 13 -25.39 -4.25 8.60
CA VAL A 13 -24.46 -4.07 7.46
C VAL A 13 -23.18 -4.87 7.69
N LEU A 14 -22.54 -4.73 8.85
CA LEU A 14 -21.31 -5.48 9.17
C LEU A 14 -21.53 -7.00 9.18
N THR A 15 -22.69 -7.44 9.66
CA THR A 15 -23.08 -8.86 9.62
C THR A 15 -23.17 -9.36 8.18
N ARG A 16 -23.79 -8.59 7.28
CA ARG A 16 -23.91 -8.94 5.85
C ARG A 16 -22.55 -8.98 5.16
N ILE A 17 -21.65 -8.04 5.50
CA ILE A 17 -20.25 -8.07 5.05
C ILE A 17 -19.59 -9.37 5.52
N GLY A 18 -19.66 -9.69 6.82
CA GLY A 18 -19.08 -10.89 7.39
C GLY A 18 -19.59 -12.18 6.73
N GLN A 19 -20.88 -12.26 6.42
CA GLN A 19 -21.48 -13.39 5.69
C GLN A 19 -20.89 -13.57 4.29
N ALA A 20 -20.71 -12.49 3.53
CA ALA A 20 -20.09 -12.55 2.21
C ALA A 20 -18.59 -12.90 2.29
N VAL A 21 -17.87 -12.39 3.29
CA VAL A 21 -16.47 -12.76 3.55
C VAL A 21 -16.32 -14.25 3.88
N MET A 22 -17.26 -14.83 4.63
CA MET A 22 -17.26 -16.27 4.88
C MET A 22 -17.44 -17.09 3.60
N LEU A 23 -18.29 -16.65 2.66
CA LEU A 23 -18.44 -17.28 1.34
C LEU A 23 -17.15 -17.19 0.53
N HIS A 24 -16.53 -16.00 0.50
CA HIS A 24 -15.25 -15.80 -0.17
C HIS A 24 -14.17 -16.75 0.38
N ARG A 25 -14.06 -16.86 1.71
CA ARG A 25 -13.14 -17.80 2.38
C ARG A 25 -13.49 -19.27 2.13
N GLY A 26 -14.76 -19.57 1.85
CA GLY A 26 -15.24 -20.90 1.45
C GLY A 26 -14.97 -21.26 -0.01
N GLY A 27 -14.46 -20.32 -0.82
CA GLY A 27 -14.19 -20.48 -2.25
C GLY A 27 -15.28 -19.96 -3.18
N ASP A 28 -16.44 -19.55 -2.64
CA ASP A 28 -17.55 -18.99 -3.41
C ASP A 28 -17.33 -17.49 -3.71
N ARG A 29 -16.26 -17.20 -4.46
CA ARG A 29 -15.81 -15.83 -4.79
C ARG A 29 -16.88 -15.02 -5.54
N GLU A 30 -17.49 -15.61 -6.56
CA GLU A 30 -18.50 -14.93 -7.39
C GLU A 30 -19.72 -14.52 -6.55
N GLU A 31 -20.23 -15.42 -5.71
CA GLU A 31 -21.36 -15.12 -4.85
C GLU A 31 -21.01 -14.07 -3.79
N ALA A 32 -19.80 -14.12 -3.23
CA ALA A 32 -19.31 -13.09 -2.33
C ALA A 32 -19.28 -11.72 -3.01
N ARG A 33 -18.71 -11.63 -4.23
CA ARG A 33 -18.65 -10.42 -5.05
C ARG A 33 -20.03 -9.86 -5.30
N ASN A 34 -20.97 -10.70 -5.73
CA ASN A 34 -22.35 -10.28 -6.03
C ASN A 34 -23.06 -9.70 -4.79
N ARG A 35 -22.88 -10.32 -3.62
CA ARG A 35 -23.48 -9.83 -2.36
C ARG A 35 -22.86 -8.53 -1.90
N LEU A 36 -21.54 -8.41 -1.97
CA LEU A 36 -20.82 -7.19 -1.58
C LEU A 36 -21.15 -6.03 -2.52
N ALA A 37 -21.17 -6.25 -3.84
CA ALA A 37 -21.53 -5.24 -4.83
C ALA A 37 -22.97 -4.74 -4.66
N ARG A 38 -23.92 -5.65 -4.39
CA ARG A 38 -25.30 -5.28 -4.07
C ARG A 38 -25.38 -4.42 -2.80
N LEU A 39 -24.66 -4.82 -1.76
CA LEU A 39 -24.62 -4.06 -0.51
C LEU A 39 -23.99 -2.67 -0.72
N TRP A 40 -23.00 -2.55 -1.60
CA TRP A 40 -22.35 -1.28 -1.94
C TRP A 40 -23.34 -0.30 -2.57
N ALA A 41 -24.14 -0.79 -3.53
CA ALA A 41 -25.20 -0.01 -4.16
C ALA A 41 -26.30 0.38 -3.15
N GLU A 42 -26.67 -0.51 -2.22
CA GLU A 42 -27.67 -0.23 -1.19
C GLU A 42 -27.21 0.84 -0.18
N ILE A 43 -25.92 0.83 0.20
CA ILE A 43 -25.35 1.81 1.14
C ILE A 43 -25.25 3.21 0.49
N GLY A 44 -24.90 3.27 -0.80
CA GLY A 44 -24.77 4.52 -1.53
C GLY A 44 -23.63 5.43 -1.04
N PRO A 45 -23.38 6.57 -1.72
CA PRO A 45 -22.24 7.44 -1.44
C PRO A 45 -22.29 8.09 -0.04
N ASP A 46 -23.49 8.34 0.49
CA ASP A 46 -23.71 8.96 1.81
C ASP A 46 -23.68 7.96 2.97
N GLY A 47 -23.31 6.71 2.68
CA GLY A 47 -23.18 5.64 3.65
C GLY A 47 -22.11 5.90 4.70
N ASP A 48 -22.20 5.17 5.80
CA ASP A 48 -21.20 5.18 6.85
C ASP A 48 -19.78 4.95 6.29
N PRO A 49 -18.80 5.84 6.54
CA PRO A 49 -17.47 5.72 5.95
C PRO A 49 -16.72 4.44 6.37
N PHE A 50 -16.96 3.94 7.59
CA PHE A 50 -16.35 2.69 8.04
C PHE A 50 -16.94 1.49 7.29
N HIS A 51 -18.26 1.44 7.10
CA HIS A 51 -18.88 0.40 6.27
C HIS A 51 -18.41 0.48 4.82
N ARG A 52 -18.41 1.67 4.21
CA ARG A 52 -17.98 1.85 2.82
C ARG A 52 -16.52 1.44 2.65
N CYS A 53 -15.63 1.87 3.54
CA CYS A 53 -14.22 1.48 3.51
C CYS A 53 -14.04 -0.05 3.64
N THR A 54 -14.71 -0.66 4.62
CA THR A 54 -14.62 -2.11 4.88
C THR A 54 -15.19 -2.90 3.70
N LEU A 55 -16.29 -2.45 3.13
CA LEU A 55 -16.96 -3.10 2.01
C LEU A 55 -16.14 -3.00 0.72
N ALA A 56 -15.58 -1.83 0.40
CA ALA A 56 -14.71 -1.67 -0.76
C ALA A 56 -13.48 -2.57 -0.65
N HIS A 57 -12.85 -2.64 0.53
CA HIS A 57 -11.70 -3.51 0.78
C HIS A 57 -12.05 -4.99 0.54
N TYR A 58 -13.15 -5.50 1.09
CA TYR A 58 -13.55 -6.88 0.83
C TYR A 58 -14.04 -7.13 -0.59
N LEU A 59 -14.54 -6.10 -1.28
CA LEU A 59 -14.92 -6.23 -2.68
C LEU A 59 -13.67 -6.33 -3.58
N ALA A 60 -12.57 -5.64 -3.23
CA ALA A 60 -11.26 -5.79 -3.88
C ALA A 60 -10.80 -7.25 -3.85
N ASP A 61 -10.75 -7.87 -2.66
CA ASP A 61 -10.33 -9.28 -2.46
C ASP A 61 -11.11 -10.30 -3.31
N THR A 62 -12.31 -9.93 -3.78
CA THR A 62 -13.16 -10.81 -4.62
C THR A 62 -12.96 -10.62 -6.12
N GLN A 63 -12.18 -9.65 -6.58
CA GLN A 63 -11.93 -9.49 -8.01
C GLN A 63 -11.03 -10.61 -8.55
N ASP A 64 -11.08 -10.82 -9.86
CA ASP A 64 -10.21 -11.77 -10.57
C ASP A 64 -9.11 -11.03 -11.35
N ASP A 65 -9.39 -9.80 -11.81
CA ASP A 65 -8.41 -8.93 -12.47
C ASP A 65 -7.69 -8.08 -11.41
N PRO A 66 -6.34 -8.12 -11.33
CA PRO A 66 -5.57 -7.26 -10.43
C PRO A 66 -5.81 -5.76 -10.63
N ALA A 67 -6.21 -5.32 -11.82
CA ALA A 67 -6.55 -3.91 -12.05
C ALA A 67 -7.87 -3.53 -11.37
N ASP A 68 -8.88 -4.41 -11.45
CA ASP A 68 -10.17 -4.20 -10.76
C ASP A 68 -10.00 -4.27 -9.24
N GLU A 69 -9.16 -5.18 -8.73
CA GLU A 69 -8.78 -5.27 -7.32
C GLU A 69 -8.18 -3.93 -6.84
N LEU A 70 -7.18 -3.42 -7.57
CA LEU A 70 -6.55 -2.13 -7.27
C LEU A 70 -7.55 -0.97 -7.26
N ASP A 71 -8.45 -0.89 -8.23
CA ASP A 71 -9.45 0.18 -8.30
C ASP A 71 -10.39 0.18 -7.07
N TRP A 72 -10.74 -1.01 -6.58
CA TRP A 72 -11.53 -1.16 -5.35
C TRP A 72 -10.72 -0.82 -4.09
N ASP A 73 -9.46 -1.21 -4.01
CA ASP A 73 -8.60 -0.86 -2.86
C ASP A 73 -8.27 0.65 -2.82
N LEU A 74 -8.10 1.29 -3.98
CA LEU A 74 -8.02 2.75 -4.08
C LEU A 74 -9.31 3.42 -3.60
N THR A 75 -10.47 2.86 -3.96
CA THR A 75 -11.78 3.33 -3.48
C THR A 75 -11.90 3.20 -1.95
N ALA A 76 -11.41 2.09 -1.37
CA ALA A 76 -11.38 1.89 0.07
C ALA A 76 -10.48 2.93 0.77
N LEU A 77 -9.27 3.16 0.25
CA LEU A 77 -8.34 4.16 0.77
C LEU A 77 -8.89 5.59 0.66
N GLU A 78 -9.52 5.94 -0.45
CA GLU A 78 -10.12 7.25 -0.63
C GLU A 78 -11.26 7.48 0.38
N THR A 79 -12.12 6.48 0.58
CA THR A 79 -13.16 6.52 1.62
C THR A 79 -12.56 6.76 3.01
N ALA A 80 -11.46 6.07 3.34
CA ALA A 80 -10.77 6.24 4.61
C ALA A 80 -10.17 7.66 4.77
N ARG A 81 -9.58 8.21 3.71
CA ARG A 81 -9.00 9.55 3.68
C ARG A 81 -10.08 10.63 3.82
N GLN A 82 -11.21 10.49 3.15
CA GLN A 82 -12.34 11.41 3.26
C GLN A 82 -12.90 11.44 4.68
N ALA A 83 -13.05 10.27 5.33
CA ALA A 83 -13.47 10.19 6.73
C ALA A 83 -12.51 10.94 7.66
N LYS A 84 -11.20 10.74 7.47
CA LYS A 84 -10.14 11.43 8.23
C LYS A 84 -10.15 12.94 7.99
N ALA A 85 -10.32 13.38 6.75
CA ALA A 85 -10.37 14.79 6.39
C ALA A 85 -11.62 15.49 6.94
N ALA A 86 -12.78 14.84 6.90
CA ALA A 86 -14.01 15.33 7.49
C ALA A 86 -13.85 15.55 9.00
N ARG A 87 -13.22 14.60 9.72
CA ARG A 87 -12.89 14.72 11.14
C ARG A 87 -11.97 15.88 11.46
N ALA A 88 -10.90 16.05 10.68
CA ALA A 88 -9.93 17.12 10.86
C ALA A 88 -10.58 18.51 10.69
N ALA A 89 -11.59 18.60 9.83
CA ALA A 89 -12.35 19.82 9.60
C ALA A 89 -13.54 20.02 10.55
N GLY A 90 -13.74 19.12 11.54
CA GLY A 90 -14.91 19.15 12.43
C GLY A 90 -16.25 18.94 11.70
N ARG A 91 -16.21 18.42 10.47
CA ARG A 91 -17.38 18.14 9.62
C ARG A 91 -17.92 16.71 9.78
N ASP A 92 -17.29 15.93 10.65
CA ASP A 92 -17.83 14.65 11.09
C ASP A 92 -19.05 14.82 12.03
N GLY A 93 -19.18 15.99 12.67
CA GLY A 93 -20.31 16.37 13.53
C GLY A 93 -20.56 15.41 14.69
N GLU A 94 -21.58 15.67 15.52
CA GLU A 94 -22.15 14.68 16.46
C GLU A 94 -22.85 13.51 15.74
N ARG A 95 -22.67 13.40 14.42
CA ARG A 95 -23.05 12.26 13.61
C ARG A 95 -22.15 11.09 14.03
N GLN A 96 -22.53 10.47 15.14
CA GLN A 96 -22.17 9.09 15.39
C GLN A 96 -22.49 8.36 14.08
N ALA A 97 -21.44 7.86 13.43
CA ALA A 97 -21.53 6.81 12.44
C ALA A 97 -22.74 5.93 12.76
N PRO A 98 -23.67 5.66 11.84
CA PRO A 98 -24.83 4.82 12.12
C PRO A 98 -24.43 3.52 12.83
N SER A 99 -23.23 3.00 12.55
CA SER A 99 -22.60 1.83 13.19
C SER A 99 -22.10 2.01 14.63
N GLY A 100 -22.09 3.23 15.16
CA GLY A 100 -21.38 3.58 16.40
C GLY A 100 -19.85 3.51 16.29
N ARG A 101 -19.28 3.19 15.12
CA ARG A 101 -17.83 3.10 14.91
C ARG A 101 -17.27 4.44 14.48
N SER A 102 -16.32 4.95 15.24
CA SER A 102 -15.78 6.29 15.05
C SER A 102 -14.70 6.36 13.96
N VAL A 103 -14.34 7.56 13.51
CA VAL A 103 -13.21 7.81 12.60
C VAL A 103 -11.89 7.15 13.05
N PRO A 104 -11.57 7.04 14.36
CA PRO A 104 -10.51 6.16 14.86
C PRO A 104 -10.53 4.72 14.32
N ALA A 105 -11.71 4.11 14.16
CA ALA A 105 -11.84 2.77 13.60
C ALA A 105 -11.46 2.73 12.11
N VAL A 106 -11.77 3.80 11.34
CA VAL A 106 -11.35 3.93 9.94
C VAL A 106 -9.84 4.17 9.85
N ALA A 107 -9.27 4.98 10.74
CA ALA A 107 -7.83 5.22 10.79
C ALA A 107 -7.03 3.94 11.10
N ALA A 108 -7.60 3.03 11.90
CA ALA A 108 -6.99 1.73 12.19
C ALA A 108 -6.92 0.80 10.96
N LEU A 109 -7.70 1.05 9.90
CA LEU A 109 -7.66 0.29 8.65
C LEU A 109 -6.56 0.76 7.69
N LEU A 110 -6.08 2.01 7.81
CA LEU A 110 -5.09 2.59 6.89
C LEU A 110 -3.85 1.70 6.64
N PRO A 111 -3.27 1.02 7.66
CA PRO A 111 -2.14 0.13 7.44
C PRO A 111 -2.46 -1.04 6.50
N SER A 112 -3.63 -1.66 6.69
CA SER A 112 -4.07 -2.78 5.87
C SER A 112 -4.41 -2.34 4.45
N LEU A 113 -5.03 -1.16 4.28
CA LEU A 113 -5.33 -0.61 2.96
C LEU A 113 -4.06 -0.31 2.16
N HIS A 114 -3.05 0.30 2.81
CA HIS A 114 -1.75 0.52 2.16
C HIS A 114 -1.00 -0.80 1.89
N LEU A 115 -1.21 -1.82 2.72
CA LEU A 115 -0.63 -3.13 2.50
C LEU A 115 -1.26 -3.84 1.29
N SER A 116 -2.58 -3.77 1.11
CA SER A 116 -3.27 -4.34 -0.06
C SER A 116 -2.79 -3.66 -1.35
N LEU A 117 -2.79 -2.33 -1.40
CA LEU A 117 -2.25 -1.59 -2.56
C LEU A 117 -0.81 -1.99 -2.91
N ALA A 118 0.03 -2.20 -1.88
CA ALA A 118 1.39 -2.69 -2.10
C ALA A 118 1.41 -4.11 -2.70
N ALA A 119 0.48 -4.97 -2.30
CA ALA A 119 0.34 -6.32 -2.86
C ALA A 119 -0.16 -6.27 -4.31
N ASP A 120 -1.14 -5.42 -4.62
CA ASP A 120 -1.69 -5.24 -5.97
C ASP A 120 -0.60 -4.75 -6.93
N TYR A 121 0.08 -3.66 -6.57
CA TYR A 121 1.18 -3.14 -7.38
C TYR A 121 2.29 -4.17 -7.57
N ALA A 122 2.59 -5.01 -6.56
CA ALA A 122 3.55 -6.09 -6.71
C ALA A 122 3.05 -7.18 -7.69
N ALA A 123 1.75 -7.53 -7.64
CA ALA A 123 1.15 -8.50 -8.56
C ALA A 123 1.12 -8.00 -10.02
N MET A 124 1.06 -6.68 -10.22
CA MET A 124 1.12 -6.03 -11.54
C MET A 124 2.54 -5.65 -12.00
N ASP A 125 3.59 -6.17 -11.35
CA ASP A 125 5.00 -5.88 -11.67
C ASP A 125 5.36 -4.38 -11.62
N ARG A 126 4.80 -3.66 -10.63
CA ARG A 126 5.05 -2.23 -10.36
C ARG A 126 5.80 -2.04 -9.03
N PRO A 127 7.05 -2.51 -8.92
CA PRO A 127 7.78 -2.61 -7.64
C PRO A 127 8.06 -1.24 -6.99
N GLY A 128 8.19 -0.17 -7.77
CA GLY A 128 8.39 1.18 -7.23
C GLY A 128 7.19 1.66 -6.42
N GLU A 129 5.99 1.45 -6.94
CA GLU A 129 4.74 1.84 -6.29
C GLU A 129 4.42 0.91 -5.12
N ALA A 130 4.67 -0.39 -5.29
CA ALA A 130 4.55 -1.36 -4.22
C ALA A 130 5.40 -0.99 -2.99
N ARG A 131 6.67 -0.58 -3.20
CA ARG A 131 7.56 -0.13 -2.12
C ARG A 131 7.06 1.16 -1.45
N ALA A 132 6.57 2.11 -2.24
CA ALA A 132 6.05 3.37 -1.73
C ALA A 132 4.82 3.17 -0.83
N GLU A 133 3.90 2.29 -1.24
CA GLU A 133 2.72 1.94 -0.44
C GLU A 133 3.09 1.09 0.79
N LEU A 134 4.05 0.18 0.68
CA LEU A 134 4.56 -0.57 1.84
C LEU A 134 5.17 0.36 2.91
N ASP A 135 5.88 1.41 2.50
CA ASP A 135 6.39 2.42 3.41
C ASP A 135 5.27 3.24 4.07
N ARG A 136 4.19 3.53 3.35
CA ARG A 136 2.98 4.13 3.95
C ARG A 136 2.37 3.18 4.97
N ALA A 137 2.21 1.89 4.64
CA ALA A 137 1.68 0.88 5.54
C ALA A 137 2.47 0.83 6.85
N ARG A 138 3.81 0.82 6.79
CA ARG A 138 4.72 0.90 7.96
C ARG A 138 4.46 2.14 8.81
N ARG A 139 4.41 3.32 8.19
CA ARG A 139 4.17 4.59 8.92
C ARG A 139 2.81 4.61 9.61
N THR A 140 1.77 4.11 8.94
CA THR A 140 0.42 4.06 9.52
C THR A 140 0.27 2.96 10.57
N ALA A 141 1.07 1.89 10.49
CA ALA A 141 1.07 0.80 11.48
C ALA A 141 1.79 1.19 12.77
N ALA A 142 2.74 2.13 12.73
CA ALA A 142 3.52 2.56 13.88
C ALA A 142 2.70 2.88 15.15
N PRO A 143 1.57 3.64 15.09
CA PRO A 143 0.74 3.93 16.25
C PRO A 143 -0.24 2.82 16.65
N LEU A 144 -0.33 1.70 15.91
CA LEU A 144 -1.21 0.60 16.31
C LEU A 144 -0.74 -0.01 17.64
N ALA A 145 -1.72 -0.36 18.48
CA ALA A 145 -1.48 -1.09 19.72
C ALA A 145 -0.76 -2.43 19.45
N ASP A 146 -0.01 -2.90 20.42
CA ASP A 146 0.58 -4.25 20.38
C ASP A 146 -0.47 -5.30 20.81
N ASP A 147 -1.59 -5.33 20.09
CA ASP A 147 -2.62 -6.35 20.21
C ASP A 147 -2.51 -7.35 19.03
N GLU A 148 -3.42 -8.31 18.99
CA GLU A 148 -3.44 -9.32 17.93
C GLU A 148 -3.51 -8.69 16.52
N TYR A 149 -4.34 -7.66 16.37
CA TYR A 149 -4.50 -6.95 15.11
C TYR A 149 -3.22 -6.21 14.71
N GLY A 150 -2.66 -5.39 15.61
CA GLY A 150 -1.45 -4.63 15.35
C GLY A 150 -0.24 -5.50 15.05
N ARG A 151 -0.08 -6.63 15.76
CA ARG A 151 0.96 -7.62 15.43
C ARG A 151 0.73 -8.28 14.08
N GLY A 152 -0.51 -8.68 13.78
CA GLY A 152 -0.86 -9.32 12.51
C GLY A 152 -0.52 -8.42 11.31
N VAL A 153 -0.87 -7.14 11.38
CA VAL A 153 -0.54 -6.15 10.34
C VAL A 153 0.97 -5.99 10.17
N ARG A 154 1.74 -5.82 11.26
CA ARG A 154 3.20 -5.65 11.19
C ARG A 154 3.88 -6.87 10.57
N GLN A 155 3.49 -8.08 10.97
CA GLN A 155 4.01 -9.32 10.38
C GLN A 155 3.65 -9.44 8.88
N ALA A 156 2.45 -9.01 8.48
CA ALA A 156 2.06 -9.04 7.07
C ALA A 156 2.87 -8.06 6.22
N ILE A 157 3.15 -6.85 6.75
CA ILE A 157 4.06 -5.88 6.14
C ILE A 157 5.47 -6.45 5.95
N GLU A 158 6.01 -7.13 6.97
CA GLU A 158 7.33 -7.76 6.90
C GLU A 158 7.39 -8.84 5.81
N ARG A 159 6.40 -9.74 5.77
CA ARG A 159 6.31 -10.79 4.75
C ARG A 159 6.24 -10.23 3.33
N LEU A 160 5.38 -9.23 3.10
CA LEU A 160 5.28 -8.60 1.79
C LEU A 160 6.57 -7.88 1.40
N GLY A 161 7.21 -7.19 2.34
CA GLY A 161 8.50 -6.54 2.11
C GLY A 161 9.59 -7.50 1.68
N ALA A 162 9.69 -8.67 2.31
CA ALA A 162 10.63 -9.71 1.92
C ALA A 162 10.36 -10.22 0.49
N ARG A 163 9.08 -10.43 0.14
CA ARG A 163 8.67 -10.86 -1.21
C ARG A 163 9.08 -9.84 -2.29
N ILE A 164 8.77 -8.57 -2.07
CA ILE A 164 9.10 -7.48 -3.03
C ILE A 164 10.61 -7.28 -3.17
N ALA A 165 11.38 -7.50 -2.09
CA ALA A 165 12.83 -7.42 -2.14
C ALA A 165 13.42 -8.56 -3.00
N GLY A 166 12.98 -9.80 -2.77
CA GLY A 166 13.45 -10.97 -3.52
C GLY A 166 13.13 -10.90 -5.02
N SER A 167 11.94 -10.41 -5.40
CA SER A 167 11.57 -10.24 -6.83
C SER A 167 12.41 -9.18 -7.57
N GLY A 168 13.07 -8.27 -6.85
CA GLY A 168 13.95 -7.26 -7.45
C GLY A 168 15.37 -7.74 -7.76
N GLU A 169 15.76 -8.91 -7.23
CA GLU A 169 17.11 -9.47 -7.38
C GLU A 169 17.23 -10.41 -8.60
N ASP A 170 16.11 -10.94 -9.10
CA ASP A 170 16.07 -11.87 -10.24
C ASP A 170 16.17 -11.18 -11.63
N GLY A 171 16.14 -9.85 -11.70
CA GLY A 171 16.16 -9.07 -12.96
C GLY A 171 17.54 -8.56 -13.41
N GLY A 172 18.62 -8.91 -12.72
CA GLY A 172 19.97 -8.35 -12.91
C GLY A 172 21.02 -9.30 -13.50
N GLY A 173 20.62 -10.39 -14.16
CA GLY A 173 21.53 -11.43 -14.63
C GLY A 173 21.44 -11.70 -16.13
N GLY A 174 22.17 -10.93 -16.94
CA GLY A 174 22.29 -11.20 -18.37
C GLY A 174 23.23 -10.26 -19.09
N GLU A 175 24.55 -10.48 -18.95
CA GLU A 175 25.43 -10.73 -20.11
C GLU A 175 26.79 -11.25 -19.62
N ALA A 176 26.98 -12.57 -19.73
CA ALA A 176 28.28 -13.20 -19.74
C ALA A 176 28.38 -13.99 -21.04
N ASP A 177 29.22 -13.52 -21.95
CA ASP A 177 29.87 -14.31 -22.99
C ASP A 177 31.16 -13.54 -23.36
N GLY A 178 32.35 -14.10 -23.44
CA GLY A 178 32.77 -15.48 -23.38
C GLY A 178 34.13 -15.58 -24.09
N ARG A 179 35.13 -16.07 -23.36
CA ARG A 179 36.29 -16.86 -23.85
C ARG A 179 37.39 -16.18 -24.70
N GLY A 180 38.61 -16.28 -24.16
CA GLY A 180 39.66 -17.06 -24.84
C GLY A 180 41.03 -16.39 -24.98
N GLY A 181 42.06 -16.96 -24.34
CA GLY A 181 43.45 -16.69 -24.73
C GLY A 181 44.49 -16.95 -23.64
N ALA A 182 45.14 -18.11 -23.71
CA ALA A 182 46.29 -18.49 -22.90
C ALA A 182 47.57 -17.72 -23.28
N GLY A 183 48.56 -17.62 -22.38
CA GLY A 183 49.94 -17.25 -22.74
C GLY A 183 50.82 -16.88 -21.55
N ALA A 184 51.96 -17.56 -21.43
CA ALA A 184 52.95 -17.50 -20.34
C ALA A 184 54.06 -16.43 -20.54
N GLY A 185 54.90 -16.23 -19.51
CA GLY A 185 56.22 -15.55 -19.53
C GLY A 185 56.21 -14.16 -18.87
N ASP A 186 56.83 -13.89 -17.72
CA ASP A 186 58.25 -13.93 -17.30
C ASP A 186 59.04 -12.62 -17.55
N THR A 187 59.73 -12.18 -16.48
CA THR A 187 60.83 -11.18 -16.32
C THR A 187 60.65 -9.64 -16.39
N GLY A 188 61.29 -8.99 -15.40
CA GLY A 188 62.04 -7.71 -15.48
C GLY A 188 61.24 -6.44 -15.16
N ASP A 189 61.35 -5.77 -14.01
CA ASP A 189 62.48 -5.02 -13.38
C ASP A 189 62.91 -3.70 -14.10
N THR A 190 63.02 -2.67 -13.26
CA THR A 190 63.66 -1.33 -13.37
C THR A 190 62.99 -0.15 -14.10
N GLY A 191 62.88 0.97 -13.35
CA GLY A 191 63.27 2.31 -13.84
C GLY A 191 62.20 3.40 -13.92
N GLY A 192 62.13 4.30 -12.92
CA GLY A 192 61.61 5.68 -13.12
C GLY A 192 62.60 6.56 -13.95
N PRO A 193 62.43 7.90 -14.12
CA PRO A 193 61.76 8.86 -13.21
C PRO A 193 61.00 10.08 -13.84
N ARG A 194 60.29 10.83 -12.97
CA ARG A 194 60.10 12.31 -12.83
C ARG A 194 59.79 13.27 -14.02
N GLY A 195 58.81 14.16 -13.77
CA GLY A 195 58.67 15.54 -14.27
C GLY A 195 57.19 15.99 -14.19
N ALA A 196 56.69 16.87 -13.31
CA ALA A 196 56.98 18.27 -12.96
C ALA A 196 56.47 19.32 -13.98
N GLY A 197 55.57 20.20 -13.51
CA GLY A 197 55.12 21.47 -14.14
C GLY A 197 53.67 21.44 -14.64
N GLY A 198 52.76 22.37 -14.33
CA GLY A 198 52.81 23.64 -13.60
C GLY A 198 51.57 24.49 -13.95
N THR A 199 51.15 25.35 -13.01
CA THR A 199 50.51 26.70 -13.16
C THR A 199 49.21 26.83 -13.95
N ASP A 200 48.09 27.20 -13.31
CA ASP A 200 47.57 28.56 -13.07
C ASP A 200 46.60 28.99 -14.20
N ASP A 201 45.35 29.36 -13.85
CA ASP A 201 44.85 30.73 -14.04
C ASP A 201 43.45 30.95 -13.45
N ALA A 202 43.22 32.19 -13.04
CA ALA A 202 42.16 32.73 -12.22
C ALA A 202 40.97 33.34 -13.01
N GLY A 203 39.94 33.76 -12.27
CA GLY A 203 38.93 34.75 -12.70
C GLY A 203 37.51 34.17 -12.80
N GLY A 204 36.47 34.68 -12.14
CA GLY A 204 36.24 36.02 -11.57
C GLY A 204 35.02 36.66 -12.27
N GLY A 205 33.99 37.02 -11.49
CA GLY A 205 32.81 37.80 -11.92
C GLY A 205 31.51 37.00 -11.81
N GLY A 206 30.50 37.33 -11.00
CA GLY A 206 30.05 38.65 -10.54
C GLY A 206 28.98 39.17 -11.50
N GLY A 207 27.70 39.18 -11.09
CA GLY A 207 26.62 39.78 -11.87
C GLY A 207 25.22 39.47 -11.35
N GLN A 208 24.62 40.46 -10.68
CA GLN A 208 23.24 40.49 -10.16
C GLN A 208 22.21 40.93 -11.24
N SER A 209 20.98 40.46 -11.05
CA SER A 209 19.67 41.11 -11.35
C SER A 209 19.30 41.34 -12.82
N PRO A 210 17.99 41.49 -13.16
CA PRO A 210 17.02 42.43 -12.58
C PRO A 210 16.14 41.90 -11.45
#